data_AF-A0A645EXE1-F1
#
_entry.id   AF-A0A645EXE1-F1
#
_cell.length_a   1.000
_cell.length_b   1.000
_cell.length_c   1.000
_cell.angle_alpha   90.00
_cell.angle_beta   90.00
_cell.angle_gamma   90.00
#
_symmetry.space_group_name_H-M   'P 1'
#
loop_
_entity.id
_entity.type
_entity.pdbx_description
1 polymer ?
#
loop_
_entity_poly.entity_id
_entity_poly.type
_entity_poly.pdbx_seq_one_letter_code
_entity_poly.pdbx_strand_id
1 'polypeptide(L)'
;MNGIKASHITCMPYENPFDDCHVVTDCFLPSGKRIMFDPTYRLYLRDTDGEYISLQKLRKMLINNEMYYPNSEASYNGGGFDLDYQRNYMIKNTFRFSRGILCADGYDDRSKRRIELIPSEYPSKKFKEQNKKGFVFNDSEFWG
;
A
#
# COMPACT_ATOMS: atom_id res chain seq x y z
N MET A 1 -22.93 5.26 -11.50
CA MET A 1 -22.21 4.07 -11.00
C MET A 1 -21.89 4.31 -9.54
N ASN A 2 -22.61 3.66 -8.61
CA ASN A 2 -22.43 3.81 -7.16
C ASN A 2 -21.48 2.70 -6.65
N GLY A 3 -20.23 2.72 -7.12
CA GLY A 3 -19.21 1.74 -6.74
C GLY A 3 -18.13 2.35 -5.85
N ILE A 4 -17.43 1.51 -5.09
CA ILE A 4 -16.19 1.91 -4.42
C ILE A 4 -15.08 1.90 -5.47
N LYS A 5 -14.34 3.00 -5.60
CA LYS A 5 -13.14 3.02 -6.43
C LYS A 5 -12.05 2.27 -5.69
N ALA A 6 -11.47 1.24 -6.29
CA ALA A 6 -10.46 0.41 -5.66
C ALA A 6 -9.31 0.15 -6.62
N SER A 7 -8.08 0.16 -6.12
CA SER A 7 -6.87 -0.15 -6.88
C SER A 7 -5.97 -1.05 -6.03
N HIS A 8 -5.27 -1.99 -6.65
CA HIS A 8 -4.19 -2.69 -5.97
C HIS A 8 -2.97 -1.78 -5.84
N ILE A 9 -2.26 -1.86 -4.71
CA ILE A 9 -0.99 -1.17 -4.47
C ILE A 9 0.05 -2.22 -4.11
N THR A 10 1.16 -2.25 -4.84
CA THR A 10 2.32 -3.06 -4.48
C THR A 10 3.17 -2.28 -3.47
N CYS A 11 3.24 -2.80 -2.25
CA CYS A 11 4.10 -2.36 -1.15
C CYS A 11 5.46 -3.03 -1.28
N MET A 12 6.51 -2.25 -1.51
CA MET A 12 7.85 -2.77 -1.80
C MET A 12 8.87 -2.34 -0.73
N PRO A 13 9.86 -3.20 -0.44
CA PRO A 13 10.89 -2.89 0.54
C PRO A 13 11.97 -1.95 -0.01
N TYR A 14 12.93 -1.63 0.86
CA TYR A 14 14.09 -0.82 0.50
C TYR A 14 14.95 -1.49 -0.57
N GLU A 15 15.17 -2.80 -0.43
CA GLU A 15 16.05 -3.58 -1.30
C GLU A 15 15.54 -3.59 -2.74
N ASN A 16 16.49 -3.61 -3.67
CA ASN A 16 16.23 -3.79 -5.10
C ASN A 16 17.45 -4.45 -5.78
N PRO A 17 17.34 -5.69 -6.29
CA PRO A 17 16.13 -6.52 -6.31
C PRO A 17 15.66 -6.91 -4.90
N PHE A 18 14.38 -7.24 -4.79
CA PHE A 18 13.77 -7.79 -3.59
C PHE A 18 13.13 -9.13 -3.93
N ASP A 19 13.15 -10.06 -2.99
CA ASP A 19 12.56 -11.40 -3.17
C ASP A 19 11.12 -11.50 -2.68
N ASP A 20 10.66 -10.48 -1.95
CA ASP A 20 9.34 -10.45 -1.33
C ASP A 20 8.79 -9.02 -1.29
N CYS A 21 7.48 -8.90 -1.51
CA CYS A 21 6.72 -7.66 -1.46
C CYS A 21 5.30 -7.98 -0.99
N HIS A 22 4.52 -6.95 -0.67
CA HIS A 22 3.12 -7.15 -0.29
C HIS A 22 2.17 -6.42 -1.24
N VAL A 23 0.96 -6.93 -1.42
CA VAL A 23 -0.06 -6.28 -2.24
C VAL A 23 -1.32 -6.07 -1.40
N VAL A 24 -1.80 -4.84 -1.36
CA VAL A 24 -3.02 -4.45 -0.65
C VAL A 24 -4.00 -3.78 -1.60
N THR A 25 -5.26 -3.67 -1.18
CA THR A 25 -6.29 -2.92 -1.89
C THR A 25 -6.47 -1.56 -1.24
N ASP A 26 -6.28 -0.51 -2.03
CA ASP A 26 -6.59 0.85 -1.63
C ASP A 26 -7.96 1.26 -2.18
N CYS A 27 -8.87 1.65 -1.30
CA CYS A 27 -10.26 1.95 -1.62
C CYS A 27 -10.60 3.41 -1.32
N PHE A 28 -11.13 4.12 -2.32
CA PHE A 28 -11.67 5.47 -2.17
C PHE A 28 -13.19 5.40 -2.09
N LEU A 29 -13.72 5.74 -0.92
CA LEU A 29 -15.15 5.71 -0.62
C LEU A 29 -15.87 6.93 -1.19
N PRO A 30 -17.19 6.83 -1.44
CA PRO A 30 -18.01 7.99 -1.82
C PRO A 30 -17.97 9.15 -0.82
N SER A 31 -17.65 8.88 0.45
CA SER A 31 -17.48 9.90 1.50
C SER A 31 -16.20 10.74 1.35
N GLY A 32 -15.32 10.41 0.41
CA GLY A 32 -14.00 11.03 0.25
C GLY A 32 -12.94 10.45 1.17
N LYS A 33 -13.30 9.52 2.06
CA LYS A 33 -12.33 8.77 2.90
C LYS A 33 -11.66 7.68 2.07
N ARG A 34 -10.39 7.40 2.39
CA ARG A 34 -9.63 6.29 1.82
C ARG A 34 -9.40 5.23 2.89
N ILE A 35 -9.50 3.96 2.51
CA ILE A 35 -9.34 2.81 3.41
C ILE A 35 -8.44 1.79 2.74
N MET A 36 -7.54 1.19 3.52
CA MET A 36 -6.78 0.02 3.10
C MET A 36 -7.53 -1.24 3.50
N PHE A 37 -7.71 -2.16 2.55
CA PHE A 37 -8.07 -3.53 2.80
C PHE A 37 -6.90 -4.45 2.44
N ASP A 38 -6.72 -5.50 3.23
CA ASP A 38 -5.72 -6.52 2.97
C ASP A 38 -6.39 -7.90 2.92
N PRO A 39 -6.69 -8.38 1.70
CA PRO A 39 -7.36 -9.68 1.51
C PRO A 39 -6.57 -10.87 2.05
N THR A 40 -5.24 -10.77 2.12
CA THR A 40 -4.35 -11.84 2.63
C THR A 40 -4.69 -12.18 4.09
N TYR A 41 -5.02 -11.16 4.86
CA TYR A 41 -5.33 -11.27 6.29
C TYR A 41 -6.81 -11.06 6.61
N ARG A 42 -7.71 -10.99 5.61
CA ARG A 42 -9.13 -10.58 5.78
C ARG A 42 -9.26 -9.31 6.64
N LEU A 43 -8.40 -8.35 6.35
CA LEU A 43 -8.05 -7.30 7.30
C LEU A 43 -8.51 -5.92 6.84
N TYR A 44 -9.06 -5.17 7.80
CA TYR A 44 -9.04 -3.71 7.82
C TYR A 44 -8.53 -3.23 9.17
N LEU A 45 -7.91 -2.05 9.19
CA LEU A 45 -7.30 -1.49 10.39
C LEU A 45 -8.08 -0.27 10.87
N ARG A 46 -8.11 -0.08 12.20
CA ARG A 46 -8.63 1.12 12.87
C ARG A 46 -7.62 1.68 13.84
N ASP A 47 -7.58 3.01 13.95
CA ASP A 47 -6.76 3.68 14.96
C ASP A 47 -7.41 3.63 16.36
N THR A 48 -6.80 4.33 17.32
CA THR A 48 -7.31 4.44 18.70
C THR A 48 -8.65 5.15 18.81
N ASP A 49 -9.01 5.98 17.84
CA ASP A 49 -10.28 6.71 17.78
C ASP A 49 -11.36 5.90 17.06
N GLY A 50 -11.03 4.69 16.57
CA GLY A 50 -11.92 3.81 15.82
C GLY A 50 -12.06 4.16 14.34
N GLU A 51 -11.25 5.10 13.82
CA GLU A 51 -11.28 5.52 12.43
C GLU A 51 -10.50 4.55 11.54
N TYR A 52 -11.03 4.28 10.36
CA TYR A 52 -10.39 3.40 9.38
C TYR A 52 -9.07 3.97 8.88
N ILE A 53 -8.09 3.09 8.68
CA ILE A 53 -6.74 3.45 8.26
C ILE A 53 -6.58 3.25 6.75
N SER A 54 -6.08 4.28 6.08
CA SER A 54 -5.59 4.20 4.70
C SER A 54 -4.13 3.76 4.67
N LEU A 55 -3.62 3.33 3.51
CA LEU A 55 -2.21 2.90 3.41
C LEU A 55 -1.24 4.06 3.69
N GLN A 56 -1.61 5.29 3.32
CA GLN A 56 -0.83 6.50 3.67
C GLN A 56 -0.74 6.69 5.18
N LYS A 57 -1.88 6.55 5.86
CA LYS A 57 -1.95 6.71 7.31
C LYS A 57 -1.17 5.59 8.00
N LEU A 58 -1.31 4.34 7.55
CA LEU A 58 -0.54 3.20 8.06
C LEU A 58 0.96 3.48 8.01
N ARG A 59 1.50 3.94 6.88
CA ARG A 59 2.93 4.26 6.76
C ARG A 59 3.38 5.30 7.81
N LYS A 60 2.61 6.37 8.02
CA LYS A 60 2.92 7.41 9.03
C LYS A 60 2.88 6.84 10.44
N MET A 61 1.86 6.06 10.76
CA MET A 61 1.72 5.40 12.06
C MET A 61 2.89 4.45 12.34
N LEU A 62 3.33 3.68 11.35
CA LEU A 62 4.50 2.80 11.48
C LEU A 62 5.78 3.58 11.77
N ILE A 63 6.02 4.71 11.08
CA ILE A 63 7.17 5.59 11.31
C ILE A 63 7.15 6.16 12.74
N ASN A 64 5.99 6.58 13.21
CA ASN A 64 5.80 7.18 14.53
C ASN A 64 5.65 6.14 15.66
N ASN A 65 5.71 4.85 15.32
CA ASN A 65 5.42 3.75 16.23
C ASN A 65 4.05 3.85 16.94
N GLU A 66 3.03 4.35 16.24
CA GLU A 66 1.66 4.48 16.73
C GLU A 66 0.92 3.14 16.75
N MET A 67 -0.06 3.00 17.65
CA MET A 67 -0.89 1.80 17.79
C MET A 67 -2.07 1.82 16.82
N TYR A 68 -2.44 0.63 16.34
CA TYR A 68 -3.65 0.39 15.55
C TYR A 68 -4.18 -1.02 15.81
N TYR A 69 -5.43 -1.26 15.45
CA TYR A 69 -6.15 -2.48 15.80
C TYR A 69 -6.73 -3.15 14.55
N PRO A 70 -6.61 -4.48 14.44
CA PRO A 70 -7.27 -5.27 13.40
C PRO A 70 -8.77 -5.42 13.68
N ASN A 71 -9.55 -5.77 12.66
CA ASN A 71 -10.90 -6.29 12.85
C ASN A 71 -10.89 -7.65 13.57
N SER A 72 -11.99 -7.99 14.23
CA SER A 72 -12.15 -9.23 15.02
C SER A 72 -12.03 -10.52 14.20
N GLU A 73 -12.22 -10.44 12.88
CA GLU A 73 -12.19 -11.59 11.96
C GLU A 73 -10.88 -11.70 11.17
N ALA A 74 -9.88 -10.87 11.51
CA ALA A 74 -8.57 -10.91 10.87
C ALA A 74 -7.97 -12.31 10.98
N SER A 75 -7.51 -12.84 9.86
CA SER A 75 -6.97 -14.20 9.76
C SER A 75 -6.12 -14.34 8.50
N TYR A 76 -4.94 -14.96 8.62
CA TYR A 76 -4.13 -15.30 7.46
C TYR A 76 -4.72 -16.53 6.76
N ASN A 77 -5.36 -16.34 5.61
CA ASN A 77 -6.03 -17.42 4.85
C ASN A 77 -6.99 -18.29 5.70
N GLY A 78 -7.63 -17.72 6.72
CA GLY A 78 -8.51 -18.44 7.66
C GLY A 78 -7.81 -19.11 8.84
N GLY A 79 -6.49 -18.96 8.96
CA GLY A 79 -5.69 -19.36 10.13
C GLY A 79 -5.61 -18.27 11.20
N GLY A 80 -4.58 -18.35 12.06
CA GLY A 80 -4.31 -17.34 13.08
C GLY A 80 -3.90 -15.99 12.47
N PHE A 81 -4.09 -14.93 13.26
CA PHE A 81 -3.61 -13.59 12.95
C PHE A 81 -2.67 -13.11 14.06
N ASP A 82 -1.48 -12.66 13.67
CA ASP A 82 -0.47 -12.09 14.55
C ASP A 82 -0.24 -10.63 14.11
N LEU A 83 -0.62 -9.70 14.98
CA LEU A 83 -0.51 -8.27 14.72
C LEU A 83 0.94 -7.80 14.68
N ASP A 84 1.82 -8.37 15.52
CA ASP A 84 3.22 -7.98 15.57
C ASP A 84 3.95 -8.46 14.32
N TYR A 85 3.65 -9.67 13.86
CA TYR A 85 4.14 -10.17 12.57
C TYR A 85 3.67 -9.28 11.42
N GLN A 86 2.36 -8.98 11.35
CA GLN A 86 1.80 -8.12 10.32
C GLN A 86 2.43 -6.71 10.33
N ARG A 87 2.65 -6.14 11.53
CA ARG A 87 3.29 -4.84 11.71
C ARG A 87 4.72 -4.84 11.18
N ASN A 88 5.54 -5.81 11.59
CA ASN A 88 6.92 -5.94 11.11
C ASN A 88 6.98 -6.14 9.58
N TYR A 89 6.05 -6.93 9.06
CA TYR A 89 5.93 -7.16 7.62
C TYR A 89 5.57 -5.87 6.86
N MET A 90 4.66 -5.05 7.40
CA MET A 90 4.31 -3.77 6.80
C MET A 90 5.40 -2.71 6.97
N ILE A 91 6.18 -2.72 8.06
CA ILE A 91 7.36 -1.84 8.20
C ILE A 91 8.34 -2.10 7.06
N LYS A 92 8.63 -3.38 6.79
CA LYS A 92 9.48 -3.78 5.66
C LYS A 92 8.91 -3.28 4.33
N ASN A 93 7.62 -3.48 4.08
CA ASN A 93 7.01 -3.30 2.76
C ASN A 93 6.42 -1.90 2.49
N THR A 94 6.33 -1.00 3.48
CA THR A 94 5.80 0.38 3.27
C THR A 94 6.87 1.41 2.92
N PHE A 95 8.02 0.95 2.42
CA PHE A 95 9.13 1.82 2.04
C PHE A 95 8.90 2.50 0.68
N ARG A 96 8.47 1.73 -0.33
CA ARG A 96 8.04 2.20 -1.66
C ARG A 96 6.66 1.66 -1.98
N PHE A 97 5.93 2.38 -2.82
CA PHE A 97 4.65 1.91 -3.35
C PHE A 97 4.65 1.95 -4.88
N SER A 98 4.04 0.97 -5.53
CA SER A 98 3.86 0.93 -6.98
C SER A 98 2.39 0.70 -7.30
N ARG A 99 1.89 1.40 -8.34
CA ARG A 99 0.55 1.16 -8.88
C ARG A 99 0.48 1.50 -10.36
N GLY A 100 -0.54 0.95 -11.02
CA GLY A 100 -0.94 1.41 -12.35
C GLY A 100 -1.54 2.81 -12.34
N ILE A 101 -1.32 3.58 -13.41
CA ILE A 101 -1.99 4.88 -13.62
C ILE A 101 -3.45 4.67 -14.03
N LEU A 102 -3.74 3.59 -14.76
CA LEU A 102 -5.09 3.25 -15.21
C LEU A 102 -5.67 2.12 -14.34
N CYS A 103 -6.84 2.36 -13.78
CA CYS A 103 -7.61 1.35 -13.06
C CYS A 103 -8.79 0.91 -13.94
N ALA A 104 -8.63 -0.19 -14.65
CA ALA A 104 -9.64 -0.79 -15.53
C ALA A 104 -9.46 -2.31 -15.57
N ASP A 105 -10.55 -3.05 -15.82
CA ASP A 105 -10.52 -4.50 -15.87
C ASP A 105 -9.47 -5.01 -16.89
N GLY A 106 -8.55 -5.85 -16.42
CA GLY A 106 -7.47 -6.42 -17.24
C GLY A 106 -6.25 -5.53 -17.45
N TYR A 107 -6.15 -4.37 -16.77
CA TYR A 107 -5.02 -3.43 -16.89
C TYR A 107 -3.96 -3.51 -15.79
N ASP A 108 -4.00 -4.54 -14.95
CA ASP A 108 -3.16 -4.63 -13.74
C ASP A 108 -1.64 -4.75 -14.01
N ASP A 109 -1.22 -5.34 -15.14
CA ASP A 109 0.20 -5.71 -15.31
C ASP A 109 0.81 -5.40 -16.69
N ARG A 110 -0.01 -5.14 -17.71
CA ARG A 110 0.47 -4.95 -19.10
C ARG A 110 0.73 -3.50 -19.49
N SER A 111 0.42 -2.54 -18.63
CA SER A 111 0.60 -1.14 -18.97
C SER A 111 2.03 -0.69 -18.61
N LYS A 112 2.76 -0.16 -19.60
CA LYS A 112 4.01 0.59 -19.41
C LYS A 112 3.81 1.92 -18.65
N ARG A 113 2.75 2.01 -17.84
CA ARG A 113 2.17 3.20 -17.21
C ARG A 113 1.96 2.93 -15.72
N ARG A 114 3.06 2.61 -15.02
CA ARG A 114 3.11 2.50 -13.57
C ARG A 114 3.84 3.70 -13.00
N ILE A 115 3.42 4.12 -11.82
CA ILE A 115 4.16 5.07 -11.00
C ILE A 115 4.63 4.39 -9.72
N GLU A 116 5.79 4.80 -9.24
CA GLU A 116 6.35 4.32 -7.97
C GLU A 116 6.63 5.50 -7.05
N LEU A 117 5.97 5.54 -5.90
CA LEU A 117 6.31 6.47 -4.84
C LEU A 117 7.56 5.97 -4.12
N ILE A 118 8.62 6.76 -4.21
CA ILE A 118 9.91 6.48 -3.57
C ILE A 118 10.34 7.69 -2.73
N PRO A 119 11.13 7.48 -1.66
CA PRO A 119 11.77 8.59 -0.96
C PRO A 119 12.68 9.41 -1.90
N SER A 120 12.73 10.73 -1.71
CA SER A 120 13.55 11.66 -2.53
C SER A 120 15.04 11.30 -2.56
N GLU A 121 15.56 10.78 -1.46
CA GLU A 121 16.97 10.39 -1.31
C GLU A 121 17.23 8.92 -1.61
N TYR A 122 16.23 8.18 -2.09
CA TYR A 122 16.39 6.77 -2.41
C TYR A 122 17.42 6.58 -3.56
N PRO A 123 18.40 5.65 -3.43
CA PRO A 123 19.47 5.48 -4.42
C PRO A 123 18.96 4.88 -5.74
N SER A 124 18.38 5.74 -6.58
CA SER A 124 17.75 5.38 -7.85
C SER A 124 18.73 5.20 -9.01
N LYS A 125 20.02 5.56 -8.84
CA LYS A 125 21.02 5.55 -9.92
C LYS A 125 21.14 4.20 -10.64
N LYS A 126 21.01 3.10 -9.89
CA LYS A 126 21.12 1.71 -10.39
C LYS A 126 19.91 1.23 -11.18
N PHE A 127 18.80 1.99 -11.18
CA PHE A 127 17.59 1.61 -11.91
C PHE A 127 17.72 1.96 -13.40
N LYS A 128 17.06 1.18 -14.26
CA LYS A 128 16.96 1.48 -15.69
C LYS A 128 16.22 2.80 -15.90
N GLU A 129 16.63 3.61 -16.87
CA GLU A 129 16.01 4.91 -17.17
C GLU A 129 14.49 4.82 -17.40
N GLN A 130 14.02 3.74 -18.02
CA GLN A 130 12.59 3.52 -18.22
C GLN A 130 11.81 3.44 -16.90
N ASN A 131 12.41 2.87 -15.84
CA ASN A 131 11.77 2.73 -14.53
C ASN A 131 11.77 4.08 -13.80
N LYS A 132 12.86 4.85 -13.94
CA LYS A 132 13.00 6.19 -13.36
C LYS A 132 11.91 7.16 -13.83
N LYS A 133 11.42 7.01 -15.06
CA LYS A 133 10.32 7.85 -15.60
C LYS A 133 9.01 7.71 -14.84
N GLY A 134 8.82 6.62 -14.09
CA GLY A 134 7.65 6.40 -13.25
C GLY A 134 7.85 6.82 -11.79
N PHE A 135 9.03 7.31 -11.40
CA PHE A 135 9.28 7.69 -10.01
C PHE A 135 8.62 9.00 -9.66
N VAL A 136 7.85 8.97 -8.58
CA VAL A 136 7.20 10.13 -7.98
C VAL A 136 7.68 10.25 -6.54
N PHE A 137 7.78 11.47 -6.05
CA PHE A 137 8.39 11.79 -4.75
C PHE A 137 7.42 12.48 -3.80
N ASN A 138 6.17 12.67 -4.23
CA ASN A 138 5.15 13.35 -3.46
C ASN A 138 3.87 12.52 -3.40
N ASP A 139 3.21 12.58 -2.25
CA ASP A 139 1.98 11.84 -1.97
C ASP A 139 0.84 12.26 -2.91
N SER A 140 0.72 13.55 -3.23
CA SER A 140 -0.40 14.06 -4.03
C SER A 140 -0.41 13.47 -5.45
N GLU A 141 0.74 13.32 -6.07
CA GLU A 141 0.88 12.73 -7.41
C GLU A 141 0.66 11.22 -7.38
N PHE A 142 1.08 10.53 -6.32
CA PHE A 142 0.86 9.10 -6.21
C PHE A 142 -0.59 8.75 -5.83
N TRP A 143 -1.19 9.46 -4.89
CA TRP A 143 -2.52 9.13 -4.35
C TRP A 143 -3.68 9.87 -5.04
N GLY A 144 -3.36 10.90 -5.84
CA GLY A 144 -4.33 11.67 -6.64
C GLY A 144 -5.03 10.88 -7.74
#